data_AF-A0A8H3H510-F1
#
_entry.id   AF-A0A8H3H510-F1
#
_cell.length_a   1.000
_cell.length_b   1.000
_cell.length_c   1.000
_cell.angle_alpha   90.00
_cell.angle_beta   90.00
_cell.angle_gamma   90.00
#
_symmetry.space_group_name_H-M   'P 1'
#
loop_
_entity.id
_entity.type
_entity.pdbx_description
1 polymer ?
#
loop_
_entity_poly.entity_id
_entity_poly.type
_entity_poly.pdbx_seq_one_letter_code
_entity_poly.pdbx_strand_id
1 'polypeptide(L)'
;TFVEFRNGMINVSPIGRNATVQERHDFEKYDKEHGIRKKFVEALKEKFADYGLTFSIGGQISFDVFPTGWDKTYALRHVEGEGFEEIHFFGDKTYQGGNDYEIFSDPRTIGHSVTKPEDTMRILREMFLS
;
A
#
# COMPACT_ATOMS: atom_id res chain seq x y z
N THR A 1 15.63 -4.69 13.63
CA THR A 1 15.86 -5.38 12.34
C THR A 1 15.73 -4.42 11.17
N PHE A 2 16.65 -4.47 10.20
CA PHE A 2 16.64 -3.62 9.00
C PHE A 2 15.86 -4.23 7.83
N VAL A 3 15.94 -5.55 7.66
CA VAL A 3 15.20 -6.31 6.65
C VAL A 3 14.35 -7.35 7.37
N GLU A 4 13.03 -7.22 7.25
CA GLU A 4 12.06 -8.12 7.85
C GLU A 4 11.41 -8.96 6.75
N PHE A 5 11.60 -10.27 6.81
CA PHE A 5 10.93 -11.22 5.91
C PHE A 5 9.50 -11.47 6.41
N ARG A 6 8.54 -11.37 5.50
CA ARG A 6 7.14 -11.74 5.71
C ARG A 6 6.74 -12.76 4.66
N ASN A 7 5.56 -13.36 4.82
CA ASN A 7 5.09 -14.41 3.91
C ASN A 7 4.99 -13.97 2.44
N GLY A 8 4.59 -12.72 2.18
CA GLY A 8 4.39 -12.24 0.81
C GLY A 8 5.23 -11.05 0.38
N MET A 9 6.15 -10.60 1.23
CA MET A 9 6.97 -9.42 0.97
C MET A 9 8.16 -9.37 1.91
N ILE A 10 9.10 -8.50 1.61
CA ILE A 10 10.07 -8.01 2.59
C ILE A 10 9.73 -6.56 2.94
N ASN A 11 9.93 -6.19 4.20
CA ASN A 11 9.91 -4.80 4.64
C ASN A 11 11.34 -4.35 4.91
N VAL A 12 11.75 -3.23 4.29
CA VAL A 12 13.09 -2.66 4.44
C VAL A 12 12.98 -1.33 5.17
N SER A 13 13.77 -1.17 6.24
CA SER A 13 13.81 0.05 7.04
C SER A 13 15.26 0.49 7.27
N PRO A 14 15.68 1.66 6.76
CA PRO A 14 17.06 2.15 6.92
C PRO A 14 17.46 2.39 8.38
N ILE A 15 16.57 2.95 9.21
CA ILE A 15 16.80 3.11 10.66
C ILE A 15 16.56 1.80 11.44
N GLY A 16 15.86 0.84 10.82
CA GLY A 16 15.48 -0.42 11.43
C GLY A 16 14.18 -0.33 12.24
N ARG A 17 13.41 -1.42 12.21
CA ARG A 17 12.08 -1.52 12.84
C ARG A 17 12.11 -1.54 14.38
N ASN A 18 13.29 -1.63 14.99
CA ASN A 18 13.43 -1.61 16.45
C ASN A 18 13.48 -0.17 16.99
N ALA A 19 13.43 0.85 16.10
CA ALA A 19 13.38 2.24 16.49
C ALA A 19 12.16 2.55 17.38
N THR A 20 12.41 3.35 18.41
CA THR A 20 11.41 3.95 19.28
C THR A 20 10.50 4.91 18.52
N VAL A 21 9.39 5.33 19.12
CA VAL A 21 8.46 6.29 18.50
C VAL A 21 9.15 7.61 18.17
N GLN A 22 10.00 8.11 19.07
CA GLN A 22 10.72 9.36 18.85
C GLN A 22 11.72 9.22 17.68
N GLU A 23 12.51 8.15 17.65
CA GLU A 23 13.44 7.87 16.55
C GLU A 23 12.73 7.72 15.19
N ARG A 24 11.51 7.16 15.18
CA ARG A 24 10.69 7.09 13.95
C ARG A 24 10.29 8.48 13.46
N HIS A 25 9.88 9.37 14.38
CA HIS A 25 9.54 10.75 14.04
C HIS A 25 10.75 11.52 13.52
N ASP A 26 11.90 11.33 14.14
CA ASP A 26 13.13 11.99 13.74
C ASP A 26 13.64 11.47 12.40
N PHE A 27 13.57 10.16 12.16
CA PHE A 27 13.86 9.58 10.87
C PHE A 27 12.90 10.03 9.78
N GLU A 28 11.59 10.14 10.07
CA GLU A 28 10.62 10.60 9.08
C GLU A 28 10.96 12.03 8.61
N LYS A 29 11.33 12.92 9.54
CA LYS A 29 11.79 14.28 9.20
C LYS A 29 13.06 14.24 8.36
N TYR A 30 14.05 13.46 8.79
CA TYR A 30 15.33 13.30 8.10
C TYR A 30 15.15 12.73 6.68
N ASP A 31 14.28 11.73 6.53
CA ASP A 31 13.98 11.11 5.24
C ASP A 31 13.26 12.07 4.28
N LYS A 32 12.35 12.92 4.80
CA LYS A 32 11.69 13.97 4.01
C LYS A 32 12.69 15.01 3.49
N GLU A 33 13.69 15.37 4.30
CA GLU A 33 14.73 16.33 3.91
C GLU A 33 15.74 15.73 2.92
N HIS A 34 16.19 14.50 3.16
CA HIS A 34 17.31 13.91 2.41
C HIS A 34 16.90 12.90 1.32
N GLY A 35 15.63 12.48 1.30
CA GLY A 35 15.07 11.54 0.33
C GLY A 35 15.67 10.14 0.41
N ILE A 36 16.00 9.65 1.61
CA ILE A 36 16.78 8.42 1.81
C ILE A 36 16.07 7.20 1.20
N ARG A 37 14.81 6.96 1.57
CA ARG A 37 14.02 5.82 1.06
C ARG A 37 13.77 5.92 -0.43
N LYS A 38 13.53 7.12 -0.94
CA LYS A 38 13.33 7.35 -2.39
C LYS A 38 14.57 6.95 -3.19
N LYS A 39 15.74 7.47 -2.81
CA LYS A 39 17.02 7.13 -3.45
C LYS A 39 17.33 5.64 -3.34
N PHE A 40 17.03 5.04 -2.20
CA PHE A 40 17.24 3.60 -1.99
C PHE A 40 16.32 2.78 -2.92
N VAL A 41 15.04 3.11 -3.01
CA VAL A 41 14.11 2.44 -3.93
C VAL A 41 14.54 2.62 -5.38
N GLU A 42 14.97 3.81 -5.80
CA GLU A 42 15.48 4.05 -7.16
C GLU A 42 16.69 3.15 -7.48
N ALA A 43 17.65 3.06 -6.57
CA ALA A 43 18.81 2.18 -6.73
C ALA A 43 18.42 0.69 -6.79
N LEU A 44 17.42 0.26 -6.02
CA LEU A 44 16.93 -1.12 -6.06
C LEU A 44 16.19 -1.43 -7.36
N LYS A 45 15.37 -0.49 -7.87
CA LYS A 45 14.68 -0.62 -9.16
C LYS A 45 15.66 -0.76 -10.31
N GLU A 46 16.74 0.02 -10.32
CA GLU A 46 17.79 -0.08 -11.33
C GLU A 46 18.51 -1.43 -11.24
N LYS A 47 18.92 -1.83 -10.03
CA LYS A 47 19.73 -3.03 -9.81
C LYS A 47 18.98 -4.34 -10.06
N PHE A 48 17.67 -4.35 -9.88
CA PHE A 48 16.81 -5.54 -9.97
C PHE A 48 15.67 -5.33 -10.96
N ALA A 49 15.93 -4.60 -12.05
CA ALA A 49 14.92 -4.24 -13.05
C ALA A 49 14.23 -5.45 -13.70
N ASP A 50 14.89 -6.60 -13.73
CA ASP A 50 14.46 -7.86 -14.32
C ASP A 50 13.68 -8.78 -13.34
N TYR A 51 13.58 -8.42 -12.06
CA TYR A 51 12.99 -9.30 -11.04
C TYR A 51 11.46 -9.19 -10.93
N GLY A 52 10.84 -8.22 -11.62
CA GLY A 52 9.39 -7.99 -11.54
C GLY A 52 8.94 -7.62 -10.12
N LEU A 53 9.66 -6.69 -9.47
CA LEU A 53 9.39 -6.24 -8.11
C LEU A 53 8.71 -4.86 -8.10
N THR A 54 7.73 -4.72 -7.22
CA THR A 54 7.12 -3.44 -6.85
C THR A 54 7.67 -2.99 -5.50
N PHE A 55 7.91 -1.68 -5.39
CA PHE A 55 8.45 -1.02 -4.19
C PHE A 55 7.45 0.04 -3.73
N SER A 56 6.98 -0.05 -2.48
CA SER A 56 6.00 0.88 -1.92
C SER A 56 6.54 1.56 -0.67
N ILE A 57 6.78 2.87 -0.75
CA ILE A 57 7.20 3.67 0.41
C ILE A 57 5.96 3.97 1.25
N GLY A 58 5.93 3.45 2.47
CA GLY A 58 4.78 3.55 3.35
C GLY A 58 5.18 3.80 4.81
N GLY A 59 4.38 4.60 5.51
CA GLY A 59 4.62 4.96 6.91
C GLY A 59 5.90 5.79 7.10
N GLN A 60 6.44 5.74 8.31
CA GLN A 60 7.48 6.68 8.76
C GLN A 60 8.90 6.23 8.44
N ILE A 61 9.17 4.93 8.44
CA ILE A 61 10.54 4.40 8.51
C ILE A 61 10.92 3.35 7.46
N SER A 62 9.97 2.89 6.65
CA SER A 62 10.18 1.70 5.81
C SER A 62 9.57 1.84 4.43
N PHE A 63 9.85 0.86 3.60
CA PHE A 63 9.15 0.56 2.36
C PHE A 63 9.03 -0.95 2.20
N ASP A 64 7.98 -1.39 1.52
CA ASP A 64 7.71 -2.79 1.22
C ASP A 64 8.25 -3.14 -0.18
N VAL A 65 8.72 -4.36 -0.35
CA VAL A 65 9.15 -4.94 -1.63
C VAL A 65 8.45 -6.27 -1.83
N PHE A 66 7.74 -6.40 -2.94
CA PHE A 66 6.90 -7.56 -3.25
C PHE A 66 6.86 -7.79 -4.76
N PRO A 67 6.53 -9.01 -5.23
CA PRO A 67 6.35 -9.26 -6.65
C PRO A 67 5.26 -8.35 -7.23
N THR A 68 5.45 -7.86 -8.46
CA THR A 68 4.46 -7.02 -9.14
C THR A 68 3.11 -7.76 -9.24
N GLY A 69 2.02 -7.05 -8.93
CA GLY A 69 0.66 -7.60 -8.85
C GLY A 69 0.29 -8.25 -7.51
N TRP A 70 1.18 -8.21 -6.51
CA TRP A 70 0.86 -8.63 -5.13
C TRP A 70 0.35 -7.46 -4.26
N ASP A 71 -0.15 -6.41 -4.90
CA ASP A 71 -0.96 -5.37 -4.24
C ASP A 71 -2.37 -5.90 -3.93
N LYS A 72 -3.29 -5.02 -3.49
CA LYS A 72 -4.63 -5.44 -3.06
C LYS A 72 -5.44 -6.10 -4.19
N THR A 73 -5.14 -5.83 -5.47
CA THR A 73 -5.80 -6.50 -6.61
C THR A 73 -5.60 -8.01 -6.60
N TYR A 74 -4.55 -8.50 -5.91
CA TYR A 74 -4.30 -9.92 -5.72
C TYR A 74 -5.47 -10.65 -5.06
N ALA A 75 -6.25 -9.98 -4.20
CA ALA A 75 -7.42 -10.57 -3.58
C ALA A 75 -8.55 -10.82 -4.59
N LEU A 76 -8.65 -10.03 -5.66
CA LEU A 76 -9.74 -10.12 -6.64
C LEU A 76 -9.77 -11.46 -7.38
N ARG A 77 -8.60 -12.09 -7.59
CA ARG A 77 -8.52 -13.43 -8.21
C ARG A 77 -9.23 -14.53 -7.41
N HIS A 78 -9.50 -14.29 -6.12
CA HIS A 78 -10.17 -15.25 -5.25
C HIS A 78 -11.69 -15.13 -5.30
N VAL A 79 -12.22 -13.99 -5.77
CA VAL A 79 -13.67 -13.72 -5.87
C VAL A 79 -14.18 -13.68 -7.31
N GLU A 80 -13.29 -13.60 -8.30
CA GLU A 80 -13.63 -13.53 -9.74
C GLU A 80 -14.51 -14.69 -10.21
N GLY A 81 -14.38 -15.88 -9.61
CA GLY A 81 -15.17 -17.06 -9.94
C GLY A 81 -16.48 -17.22 -9.16
N GLU A 82 -16.80 -16.30 -8.24
CA GLU A 82 -17.98 -16.43 -7.37
C GLU A 82 -19.26 -15.87 -8.00
N GLY A 83 -19.17 -15.22 -9.17
CA GLY A 83 -20.34 -14.73 -9.90
C GLY A 83 -20.96 -13.46 -9.32
N PHE A 84 -20.17 -12.63 -8.63
CA PHE A 84 -20.61 -11.29 -8.21
C PHE A 84 -20.90 -10.40 -9.42
N GLU A 85 -22.08 -9.76 -9.43
CA GLU A 85 -22.43 -8.75 -10.44
C GLU A 85 -21.62 -7.46 -10.22
N GLU A 86 -21.42 -7.08 -8.95
CA GLU A 86 -20.69 -5.88 -8.55
C GLU A 86 -19.74 -6.16 -7.38
N ILE A 87 -18.53 -5.60 -7.43
CA ILE A 87 -17.56 -5.66 -6.32
C ILE A 87 -17.29 -4.23 -5.85
N HIS A 88 -17.80 -3.86 -4.68
CA HIS A 88 -17.56 -2.54 -4.09
C HIS A 88 -16.31 -2.55 -3.23
N PHE A 89 -15.38 -1.63 -3.50
CA PHE A 89 -14.18 -1.46 -2.70
C PHE A 89 -14.19 -0.10 -2.01
N PHE A 90 -13.91 -0.08 -0.70
CA PHE A 90 -13.80 1.15 0.10
C PHE A 90 -12.35 1.32 0.58
N GLY A 91 -11.75 2.50 0.35
CA GLY A 91 -10.36 2.78 0.71
C GLY A 91 -10.09 4.23 1.07
N ASP A 92 -9.13 4.46 1.97
CA ASP A 92 -8.71 5.79 2.40
C ASP A 92 -7.48 6.33 1.67
N LYS A 93 -6.69 5.44 1.05
CA LYS A 93 -5.46 5.78 0.33
C LYS A 93 -5.55 5.41 -1.15
N THR A 94 -6.59 5.94 -1.78
CA THR A 94 -6.96 5.71 -3.19
C THR A 94 -6.25 6.65 -4.17
N TYR A 95 -5.41 7.56 -3.69
CA TYR A 95 -4.57 8.43 -4.53
C TYR A 95 -3.37 7.66 -5.09
N GLN A 96 -2.82 8.11 -6.23
CA GLN A 96 -1.65 7.46 -6.85
C GLN A 96 -0.48 7.33 -5.86
N GLY A 97 -0.02 6.10 -5.65
CA GLY A 97 1.03 5.76 -4.67
C GLY A 97 0.52 5.40 -3.27
N GLY A 98 -0.78 5.59 -3.00
CA GLY A 98 -1.45 5.00 -1.84
C GLY A 98 -1.66 3.49 -2.03
N ASN A 99 -1.73 2.74 -0.93
CA ASN A 99 -1.80 1.27 -0.99
C ASN A 99 -3.18 0.73 -1.41
N ASP A 100 -4.19 1.58 -1.58
CA ASP A 100 -5.50 1.21 -2.11
C ASP A 100 -5.65 1.55 -3.60
N TYR A 101 -4.71 2.29 -4.19
CA TYR A 101 -4.83 2.84 -5.53
C TYR A 101 -5.12 1.79 -6.60
N GLU A 102 -4.36 0.68 -6.59
CA GLU A 102 -4.45 -0.36 -7.60
C GLU A 102 -5.80 -1.07 -7.56
N ILE A 103 -6.29 -1.47 -6.37
CA ILE A 103 -7.60 -2.12 -6.24
C ILE A 103 -8.75 -1.16 -6.47
N PHE A 104 -8.64 0.09 -6.01
CA PHE A 104 -9.64 1.13 -6.23
C PHE A 104 -9.83 1.46 -7.71
N SER A 105 -8.74 1.39 -8.48
CA SER A 105 -8.72 1.70 -9.92
C SER A 105 -8.92 0.46 -10.81
N ASP A 106 -9.02 -0.74 -10.23
CA ASP A 106 -9.20 -1.98 -10.97
C ASP A 106 -10.62 -2.02 -11.59
N PRO A 107 -10.76 -2.30 -12.89
CA PRO A 107 -12.04 -2.27 -13.58
C PRO A 107 -13.06 -3.29 -13.06
N ARG A 108 -12.61 -4.29 -12.28
CA ARG A 108 -13.51 -5.24 -11.61
C ARG A 108 -14.20 -4.65 -10.38
N THR A 109 -13.79 -3.48 -9.91
CA THR A 109 -14.33 -2.85 -8.70
C THR A 109 -15.07 -1.55 -8.98
N ILE A 110 -16.04 -1.27 -8.13
CA ILE A 110 -16.66 0.05 -7.96
C ILE A 110 -16.03 0.68 -6.72
N GLY A 111 -15.07 1.58 -6.94
CA GLY A 111 -14.28 2.20 -5.89
C GLY A 111 -14.99 3.35 -5.16
N HIS A 112 -14.90 3.35 -3.82
CA HIS A 112 -15.42 4.38 -2.93
C HIS A 112 -14.28 4.97 -2.09
N SER A 113 -13.89 6.21 -2.40
CA SER A 113 -12.89 6.90 -1.60
C SER A 113 -13.52 7.44 -0.32
N VAL A 114 -12.88 7.17 0.82
CA VAL A 114 -13.33 7.61 2.15
C VAL A 114 -12.18 8.28 2.89
N THR A 115 -12.48 9.09 3.91
CA THR A 115 -11.43 9.70 4.75
C THR A 115 -11.45 9.20 6.18
N LYS A 116 -12.59 8.63 6.59
CA LYS A 116 -12.86 8.16 7.94
C LYS A 116 -13.99 7.11 7.94
N PRO A 117 -14.14 6.33 9.01
CA PRO A 117 -15.17 5.29 9.10
C PRO A 117 -16.60 5.80 8.87
N GLU A 118 -16.89 7.05 9.27
CA GLU A 118 -18.22 7.64 9.11
C GLU A 118 -18.61 7.85 7.65
N ASP A 119 -17.64 8.12 6.77
CA ASP A 119 -17.89 8.26 5.33
C ASP A 119 -18.32 6.91 4.74
N THR A 120 -17.67 5.82 5.16
CA THR A 120 -18.01 4.45 4.76
C THR A 120 -19.43 4.12 5.20
N MET A 121 -19.78 4.40 6.45
CA MET A 121 -21.12 4.16 6.98
C MET A 121 -22.20 4.95 6.27
N ARG A 122 -21.91 6.22 5.91
CA ARG A 122 -22.85 7.05 5.16
C ARG A 122 -23.12 6.46 3.78
N ILE A 123 -22.08 6.11 3.03
CA ILE A 123 -22.21 5.55 1.67
C ILE A 123 -22.95 4.20 1.71
N LEU A 124 -22.63 3.31 2.65
CA LEU A 124 -23.34 2.04 2.79
C LEU A 124 -24.83 2.20 3.07
N ARG A 125 -25.21 3.20 3.88
CA ARG A 125 -26.63 3.52 4.14
C ARG A 125 -27.33 4.05 2.89
N GLU A 126 -26.69 4.95 2.15
CA GLU A 126 -27.22 5.53 0.91
C GLU A 126 -27.41 4.45 -0.18
N MET A 127 -26.56 3.41 -0.20
CA MET A 127 -26.63 2.37 -1.22
C MET A 127 -27.63 1.25 -0.93
N PHE A 128 -27.68 0.78 0.32
CA PHE A 128 -28.36 -0.49 0.64
C PHE A 128 -29.56 -0.34 1.56
N LEU A 129 -29.78 0.84 2.14
CA LEU A 129 -30.79 1.07 3.17
C LEU A 129 -31.68 2.29 2.87
N SER A 130 -31.59 2.84 1.65
CA SER A 130 -32.45 3.92 1.15
C SER A 130 -33.75 3.39 0.57
#